data_AF-A0A925MVC5-F1
#
_entry.id   AF-A0A925MVC5-F1
#
_cell.length_a   1.000
_cell.length_b   1.000
_cell.length_c   1.000
_cell.angle_alpha   90.00
_cell.angle_beta   90.00
_cell.angle_gamma   90.00
#
_symmetry.space_group_name_H-M   'P 1'
#
loop_
_entity.id
_entity.type
_entity.pdbx_description
1 polymer ?
#
loop_
_entity_poly.entity_id
_entity_poly.type
_entity_poly.pdbx_seq_one_letter_code
_entity_poly.pdbx_strand_id
1 'polypeptide(L)' 'HAPALARAAVATGAVAGVFMEAHPDPDRAPCDGPNMLPFTWLPELLASLKAIDAAVRAR' A
#
# COMPACT_ATOMS: atom_id res chain seq x y z
N HIS A 1 9.81 1.11 -2.53
CA HIS A 1 9.83 0.06 -1.49
C HIS A 1 8.48 -0.13 -0.77
N ALA A 2 7.71 0.93 -0.53
CA ALA A 2 6.43 0.86 0.20
C ALA A 2 5.44 -0.25 -0.24
N PRO A 3 5.20 -0.53 -1.53
CA PRO A 3 4.27 -1.60 -1.93
C PRO A 3 4.66 -3.00 -1.43
N ALA A 4 5.96 -3.30 -1.39
CA ALA A 4 6.44 -4.59 -0.89
C ALA A 4 6.26 -4.72 0.63
N LEU A 5 6.55 -3.65 1.37
CA LEU A 5 6.36 -3.61 2.82
C LEU A 5 4.89 -3.68 3.21
N ALA A 6 4.00 -3.01 2.47
CA ALA A 6 2.56 -3.10 2.70
C ALA A 6 2.05 -4.54 2.52
N ARG A 7 2.46 -5.23 1.46
CA ARG A 7 2.12 -6.65 1.25
C ARG A 7 2.66 -7.54 2.37
N ALA A 8 3.91 -7.33 2.79
CA ALA A 8 4.51 -8.09 3.88
C ALA A 8 3.75 -7.86 5.21
N ALA A 9 3.40 -6.62 5.52
CA ALA A 9 2.64 -6.28 6.72
C ALA A 9 1.27 -6.98 6.74
N VAL A 10 0.49 -6.88 5.65
CA VAL A 10 -0.81 -7.55 5.53
C VAL A 10 -0.67 -9.08 5.59
N ALA A 11 0.38 -9.64 4.97
CA ALA A 11 0.62 -11.08 4.98
C ALA A 11 0.89 -11.66 6.38
N THR A 12 1.29 -10.84 7.36
CA THR A 12 1.44 -11.30 8.76
C THR A 12 0.12 -11.69 9.41
N GLY A 13 -1.02 -11.15 8.94
CA GLY A 13 -2.32 -11.29 9.59
C GLY A 13 -2.43 -10.59 10.95
N ALA A 14 -1.37 -9.94 11.42
CA ALA A 14 -1.32 -9.31 12.74
C ALA A 14 -1.72 -7.83 12.72
N VAL A 15 -1.88 -7.23 11.54
CA VAL A 15 -2.22 -5.82 11.36
C VAL A 15 -3.68 -5.65 10.95
N ALA A 16 -4.33 -4.61 11.45
CA ALA A 16 -5.70 -4.26 11.06
C ALA A 16 -5.77 -3.41 9.79
N GLY A 17 -4.65 -2.79 9.38
CA GLY A 17 -4.60 -1.95 8.20
C GLY A 17 -3.21 -1.36 7.94
N VAL A 18 -3.09 -0.63 6.84
CA VAL A 18 -1.89 0.10 6.44
C VAL A 18 -2.25 1.54 6.11
N PHE A 19 -1.37 2.47 6.44
CA PHE A 19 -1.45 3.87 6.04
C PHE A 19 -0.38 4.14 4.98
N MET A 20 -0.74 4.83 3.91
CA MET A 20 0.17 5.18 2.81
C MET A 20 -0.15 6.58 2.33
N GLU A 21 0.89 7.40 2.14
CA GLU A 21 0.76 8.70 1.50
C GLU A 21 0.76 8.53 -0.02
N ALA A 22 -0.02 9.35 -0.72
CA ALA A 22 -0.14 9.27 -2.16
C ALA A 22 -0.35 10.65 -2.78
N HIS A 23 0.13 10.83 -4.00
CA HIS A 23 -0.03 12.07 -4.76
C HIS A 23 -0.24 11.76 -6.25
N PRO A 24 -1.02 12.57 -7.00
CA PRO A 24 -1.12 12.41 -8.45
C PRO A 24 0.21 12.64 -9.17
N ASP A 25 1.09 13.46 -8.58
CA ASP A 25 2.41 13.82 -9.12
C ASP A 25 3.43 13.96 -7.98
N PRO A 26 4.02 12.86 -7.47
CA PRO A 26 4.90 12.88 -6.30
C PRO A 26 6.10 13.84 -6.43
N ASP A 27 6.61 14.07 -7.65
CA ASP A 27 7.74 14.97 -7.90
C ASP A 27 7.40 16.45 -7.65
N ARG A 28 6.11 16.79 -7.60
CA ARG A 28 5.59 18.14 -7.31
C ARG A 28 4.88 18.23 -5.97
N ALA A 29 4.98 17.21 -5.12
CA ALA A 29 4.41 17.26 -3.79
C ALA A 29 5.09 18.35 -2.94
N PRO A 30 4.34 19.16 -2.17
CA PRO A 30 4.91 20.24 -1.36
C PRO A 30 5.75 19.73 -0.18
N CYS A 31 5.61 18.45 0.18
CA CYS A 31 6.37 17.74 1.20
C CYS A 31 6.40 16.24 0.84
N ASP A 32 7.47 15.53 1.25
CA ASP A 32 7.58 14.06 1.23
C ASP A 32 7.33 13.34 -0.12
N GLY A 33 7.47 14.04 -1.25
CA GLY A 33 7.29 13.47 -2.60
C GLY A 33 7.93 12.09 -2.82
N PRO A 34 9.21 11.87 -2.48
CA PRO A 34 9.86 10.56 -2.64
C PRO A 34 9.23 9.41 -1.84
N ASN A 35 8.44 9.70 -0.80
CA ASN A 35 7.73 8.70 0.02
C ASN A 35 6.29 8.46 -0.46
N MET A 36 5.71 9.37 -1.25
CA MET A 36 4.33 9.27 -1.72
C MET A 36 4.19 8.29 -2.89
N LEU A 37 3.11 7.51 -2.88
CA LEU A 37 2.75 6.64 -3.98
C LEU A 37 2.04 7.43 -5.10
N PRO A 38 2.38 7.19 -6.38
CA PRO A 38 1.61 7.74 -7.48
C PRO A 38 0.21 7.10 -7.53
N PHE A 39 -0.82 7.90 -7.80
CA PHE A 39 -2.22 7.43 -7.83
C PHE A 39 -2.44 6.26 -8.79
N THR A 40 -1.69 6.20 -9.89
CA THR A 40 -1.77 5.13 -10.89
C THR A 40 -1.43 3.75 -10.32
N TRP A 41 -0.68 3.67 -9.22
CA TRP A 41 -0.32 2.40 -8.57
C TRP A 41 -1.39 1.89 -7.60
N LEU A 42 -2.25 2.77 -7.09
CA LEU A 42 -3.20 2.43 -6.04
C LEU A 42 -4.18 1.32 -6.42
N PRO A 43 -4.77 1.27 -7.64
CA PRO A 43 -5.73 0.22 -7.98
C PRO A 43 -5.14 -1.20 -7.87
N GLU A 44 -3.97 -1.42 -8.46
CA GLU A 44 -3.30 -2.71 -8.45
C GLU A 44 -2.80 -3.07 -7.05
N LEU A 45 -2.20 -2.11 -6.34
CA LEU A 45 -1.73 -2.32 -4.98
C LEU A 45 -2.87 -2.70 -4.03
N LEU A 46 -3.98 -1.94 -4.05
CA LEU A 46 -5.14 -2.22 -3.20
C LEU A 46 -5.79 -3.56 -3.52
N ALA A 47 -5.89 -3.93 -4.81
CA ALA A 47 -6.36 -5.25 -5.20
C ALA A 47 -5.47 -6.36 -4.62
N SER A 48 -4.14 -6.21 -4.72
CA SER A 48 -3.18 -7.16 -4.13
C SER A 48 -3.29 -7.25 -2.61
N LEU A 49 -3.39 -6.13 -1.90
CA LEU A 49 -3.52 -6.10 -0.44
C LEU A 49 -4.82 -6.77 0.02
N LYS A 50 -5.94 -6.50 -0.65
CA LYS A 50 -7.23 -7.15 -0.35
C LYS A 50 -7.20 -8.65 -0.58
N ALA A 51 -6.53 -9.11 -1.64
CA ALA A 51 -6.39 -10.54 -1.93
C ALA A 51 -5.56 -11.25 -0.85
N ILE A 52 -4.47 -10.62 -0.38
CA ILE A 52 -3.64 -11.17 0.70
C ILE A 52 -4.42 -11.21 2.01
N ASP A 53 -5.09 -10.12 2.40
CA ASP A 53 -5.90 -10.07 3.63
C ASP A 53 -6.98 -11.17 3.64
N ALA A 54 -7.71 -11.32 2.54
CA ALA A 54 -8.70 -12.39 2.40
C ALA A 54 -8.09 -13.79 2.54
N ALA A 55 -6.93 -14.04 1.93
CA ALA A 55 -6.25 -15.33 1.99
C ALA A 55 -5.72 -15.66 3.40
N VAL A 56 -5.25 -14.65 4.15
CA VAL A 56 -4.76 -14.85 5.51
C VAL A 56 -5.90 -15.05 6.50
N ARG A 57 -7.03 -14.34 6.33
CA ARG A 57 -8.23 -14.47 7.18
C ARG A 57 -9.02 -15.76 6.97
N ALA A 58 -8.81 -16.45 5.84
CA ALA A 58 -9.45 -17.72 5.56
C ALA A 58 -8.80 -18.92 6.29
N ARG A 59 -7.70 -18.70 7.02
CA ARG A 59 -7.04 -19.69 7.87
C ARG A 59 -7.67 -19.73 9.25
#